data_AF-A0A918GCT2-F1
#
_entry.id   AF-A0A918GCT2-F1
#
_cell.length_a   1.000
_cell.length_b   1.000
_cell.length_c   1.000
_cell.angle_alpha   90.00
_cell.angle_beta   90.00
_cell.angle_gamma   90.00
#
_symmetry.space_group_name_H-M   'P 1'
#
loop_
_entity.id
_entity.type
_entity.pdbx_description
1 polymer ?
#
loop_
_entity_poly.entity_id
_entity_poly.type
_entity_poly.pdbx_seq_one_letter_code
_entity_poly.pdbx_strand_id
1 'polypeptide(L)'
;MGTVVTVAGLTLREASRRRVLWALAGLTVALLALSAWGFSRLAGESEFGTMTSGQARLVASQLLNLVMFGMSLIAALGTAFLTGPTLSGETESGIVLAVLARPIRRSTLLLGKWLGLVVFGTGFVVVAGLAQCLVVLVTVDYWPPQPVVALALLAGQTTVLLTLGLLLSTAISPMASGVVAVGLFGATWIAGVVGGIGDALGNEGVARVGTISRMLLPTDGLWRGAMHAFQDPAGFAEFGAAMEGFPFLSQAPLTATYLVWAAVWTAMVWGLAAISFQRKDL
;
A
#
# COMPACT_ATOMS: atom_id res chain seq x y z
N MET A 1 -19.30 -8.58 23.76
CA MET A 1 -18.53 -8.16 22.57
C MET A 1 -19.44 -7.33 21.68
N GLY A 2 -19.03 -6.12 21.27
CA GLY A 2 -19.87 -5.25 20.44
C GLY A 2 -20.02 -5.79 19.01
N THR A 3 -21.17 -5.56 18.38
CA THR A 3 -21.51 -6.07 17.03
C THR A 3 -20.42 -5.77 15.98
N VAL A 4 -19.77 -4.61 16.07
CA VAL A 4 -18.64 -4.22 15.18
C VAL A 4 -17.50 -5.24 15.23
N VAL A 5 -17.09 -5.66 16.42
CA VAL A 5 -15.96 -6.56 16.63
C VAL A 5 -16.30 -7.96 16.12
N THR A 6 -17.53 -8.42 16.33
CA THR A 6 -18.00 -9.70 15.80
C THR A 6 -17.98 -9.71 14.27
N VAL A 7 -18.51 -8.65 13.64
CA VAL A 7 -18.48 -8.51 12.18
C VAL A 7 -17.04 -8.47 11.67
N ALA A 8 -16.16 -7.71 12.33
CA ALA A 8 -14.75 -7.64 11.95
C ALA A 8 -14.06 -9.01 12.02
N GLY A 9 -14.30 -9.79 13.07
CA GLY A 9 -13.76 -11.15 13.21
C GLY A 9 -14.28 -12.11 12.14
N LEU A 10 -15.56 -12.00 11.77
CA LEU A 10 -16.14 -12.78 10.68
C LEU A 10 -15.54 -12.39 9.32
N THR A 11 -15.44 -11.09 9.03
CA THR A 11 -14.82 -10.60 7.79
C THR A 11 -13.37 -11.01 7.69
N LEU A 12 -12.62 -10.98 8.79
CA LEU A 12 -11.23 -11.45 8.83
C LEU A 12 -11.13 -12.95 8.49
N ARG A 13 -11.99 -13.77 9.10
CA ARG A 13 -12.04 -15.22 8.85
C ARG A 13 -12.52 -15.58 7.44
N GLU A 14 -13.41 -14.76 6.88
CA GLU A 14 -13.86 -14.91 5.51
C GLU A 14 -12.73 -14.55 4.54
N ALA A 15 -12.11 -13.38 4.73
CA ALA A 15 -10.97 -12.94 3.95
C ALA A 15 -9.89 -14.01 3.94
N SER A 16 -9.51 -14.54 5.12
CA SER A 16 -8.46 -15.55 5.30
C SER A 16 -8.69 -16.88 4.54
N ARG A 17 -9.92 -17.15 4.10
CA ARG A 17 -10.30 -18.41 3.42
C ARG A 17 -10.44 -18.25 1.90
N ARG A 18 -10.34 -17.03 1.37
CA ARG A 18 -10.50 -16.77 -0.06
C ARG A 18 -9.30 -17.32 -0.84
N ARG A 19 -9.56 -18.02 -1.95
CA ARG A 19 -8.51 -18.55 -2.86
C ARG A 19 -7.56 -17.46 -3.37
N VAL A 20 -8.06 -16.23 -3.52
CA VAL A 20 -7.26 -15.06 -3.88
C VAL A 20 -6.09 -14.86 -2.93
N LEU A 21 -6.24 -15.14 -1.62
CA LEU A 21 -5.14 -15.03 -0.68
C LEU A 21 -4.03 -16.03 -0.91
N TRP A 22 -4.35 -17.26 -1.30
CA TRP A 22 -3.33 -18.24 -1.63
C TRP A 22 -2.53 -17.82 -2.85
N ALA A 23 -3.18 -17.20 -3.84
CA ALA A 23 -2.49 -16.61 -4.98
C ALA A 23 -1.58 -15.45 -4.55
N LEU A 24 -2.06 -14.53 -3.70
CA LEU A 24 -1.25 -13.42 -3.18
C LEU A 24 -0.07 -13.90 -2.33
N ALA A 25 -0.30 -14.89 -1.46
CA ALA A 25 0.75 -15.49 -0.65
C ALA A 25 1.80 -16.16 -1.55
N GLY A 26 1.36 -16.90 -2.58
CA GLY A 26 2.25 -17.48 -3.58
C GLY A 26 3.07 -16.43 -4.33
N LEU A 27 2.44 -15.34 -4.79
CA LEU A 27 3.13 -14.21 -5.44
C LEU A 27 4.13 -13.53 -4.49
N THR A 28 3.77 -13.37 -3.22
CA THR A 28 4.64 -12.77 -2.20
C THR A 28 5.85 -13.66 -1.95
N VAL A 29 5.65 -14.97 -1.76
CA VAL A 29 6.75 -15.93 -1.58
C VAL A 29 7.63 -15.97 -2.83
N ALA A 30 7.05 -15.97 -4.02
CA ALA A 30 7.81 -15.93 -5.27
C ALA A 30 8.67 -14.65 -5.37
N LEU A 31 8.10 -13.49 -5.03
CA LEU A 31 8.84 -12.22 -5.05
C LEU A 31 9.93 -12.18 -3.97
N LEU A 32 9.68 -12.70 -2.76
CA LEU A 32 10.68 -12.85 -1.70
C LEU A 32 11.84 -13.77 -2.15
N ALA A 33 11.53 -14.89 -2.80
CA ALA A 33 12.54 -15.81 -3.31
C ALA A 33 13.38 -15.20 -4.44
N LEU A 34 12.73 -14.52 -5.39
CA LEU A 34 13.41 -13.78 -6.45
C LEU A 34 14.27 -12.65 -5.88
N SER A 35 13.79 -11.98 -4.84
CA SER A 35 14.55 -10.95 -4.15
C SER A 35 15.77 -11.53 -3.44
N ALA A 36 15.60 -12.61 -2.67
CA ALA A 36 16.71 -13.28 -2.00
C ALA A 36 17.77 -13.74 -3.00
N TRP A 37 17.34 -14.29 -4.13
CA TRP A 37 18.23 -14.67 -5.22
C TRP A 37 18.96 -13.45 -5.81
N GLY A 38 18.25 -12.36 -6.13
CA GLY A 38 18.83 -11.13 -6.66
C GLY A 38 19.87 -10.50 -5.74
N PHE A 39 19.55 -10.39 -4.44
CA PHE A 39 20.47 -9.87 -3.44
C PHE A 39 21.67 -10.80 -3.20
N SER A 40 21.49 -12.13 -3.24
CA SER A 40 22.62 -13.07 -3.12
C SER A 40 23.62 -12.96 -4.28
N ARG A 41 23.13 -12.63 -5.48
CA ARG A 41 23.99 -12.38 -6.65
C ARG A 41 24.74 -11.07 -6.53
N LEU A 42 24.08 -10.04 -6.00
CA LEU A 42 24.71 -8.76 -5.71
C LEU A 42 25.87 -8.88 -4.71
N ALA A 43 25.66 -9.65 -3.63
CA ALA A 43 26.70 -9.89 -2.61
C ALA A 43 27.88 -10.73 -3.12
N GLY A 44 27.68 -11.57 -4.13
CA GLY A 44 28.72 -12.39 -4.74
C GLY A 44 29.59 -11.66 -5.78
N GLU A 45 29.21 -10.45 -6.18
CA GLU A 45 29.98 -9.65 -7.15
C GLU A 45 31.17 -8.95 -6.49
N SER A 46 32.35 -9.10 -7.11
CA SER A 46 33.59 -8.49 -6.62
C SER A 46 33.52 -6.95 -6.60
N GLU A 47 32.79 -6.37 -7.54
CA GLU A 47 32.60 -4.91 -7.66
C GLU A 47 31.85 -4.35 -6.45
N PHE A 48 30.86 -5.08 -5.92
CA PHE A 48 30.13 -4.70 -4.70
C PHE A 48 31.02 -4.73 -3.46
N GLY A 49 31.97 -5.67 -3.39
CA GLY A 49 33.01 -5.72 -2.36
C GLY A 49 34.06 -4.60 -2.46
N THR A 50 34.19 -3.95 -3.63
CA THR A 50 35.09 -2.80 -3.84
C THR A 50 34.42 -1.44 -3.63
N MET A 51 33.09 -1.40 -3.50
CA MET A 51 32.35 -0.17 -3.22
C MET A 51 32.67 0.36 -1.82
N THR A 52 32.55 1.68 -1.63
CA THR A 52 32.55 2.23 -0.27
C THR A 52 31.34 1.68 0.49
N SER A 53 31.43 1.59 1.81
CA SER A 53 30.31 1.12 2.65
C SER A 53 29.04 1.96 2.45
N GLY A 54 29.17 3.24 2.07
CA GLY A 54 28.04 4.13 1.74
C GLY A 54 27.38 3.77 0.40
N GLN A 55 28.18 3.55 -0.64
CA GLN A 55 27.70 3.18 -1.98
C GLN A 55 26.95 1.84 -1.99
N ALA A 56 27.50 0.82 -1.34
CA ALA A 56 26.86 -0.49 -1.22
C ALA A 56 25.49 -0.40 -0.54
N ARG A 57 25.40 0.38 0.55
CA ARG A 57 24.14 0.62 1.27
C ARG A 57 23.12 1.40 0.45
N LEU A 58 23.57 2.39 -0.32
CA LEU A 58 22.70 3.13 -1.23
C LEU A 58 22.08 2.17 -2.25
N VAL A 59 22.88 1.38 -2.96
CA VAL A 59 22.39 0.39 -3.94
C VAL A 59 21.43 -0.61 -3.30
N ALA A 60 21.78 -1.16 -2.12
CA ALA A 60 20.91 -2.07 -1.38
C ALA A 60 19.57 -1.42 -1.01
N SER A 61 19.57 -0.16 -0.57
CA SER A 61 18.35 0.57 -0.23
C SER A 61 17.47 0.85 -1.46
N GLN A 62 18.06 1.15 -2.62
CA GLN A 62 17.32 1.36 -3.87
C GLN A 62 16.68 0.07 -4.38
N LEU A 63 17.41 -1.04 -4.33
CA LEU A 63 16.87 -2.36 -4.66
C LEU A 63 15.79 -2.80 -3.68
N LEU A 64 15.97 -2.51 -2.38
CA LEU A 64 14.94 -2.77 -1.38
C LEU A 64 13.66 -1.97 -1.69
N ASN A 65 13.77 -0.68 -2.03
CA ASN A 65 12.64 0.15 -2.43
C ASN A 65 11.93 -0.41 -3.67
N LEU A 66 12.68 -0.87 -4.67
CA LEU A 66 12.11 -1.50 -5.86
C LEU A 66 11.29 -2.76 -5.51
N VAL A 67 11.85 -3.64 -4.67
CA VAL A 67 11.15 -4.88 -4.27
C VAL A 67 9.95 -4.57 -3.35
N MET A 68 10.11 -3.64 -2.41
CA MET A 68 9.03 -3.16 -1.55
C MET A 68 7.88 -2.55 -2.36
N PHE A 69 8.18 -1.85 -3.45
CA PHE A 69 7.15 -1.37 -4.37
C PHE A 69 6.40 -2.52 -5.04
N GLY A 70 7.13 -3.54 -5.52
CA GLY A 70 6.55 -4.76 -6.06
C GLY A 70 5.62 -5.46 -5.06
N MET A 71 6.02 -5.54 -3.79
CA MET A 71 5.14 -6.05 -2.73
C MET A 71 3.93 -5.14 -2.48
N SER A 72 4.11 -3.82 -2.56
CA SER A 72 3.00 -2.87 -2.43
C SER A 72 1.97 -3.03 -3.57
N LEU A 73 2.42 -3.38 -4.79
CA LEU A 73 1.55 -3.73 -5.92
C LEU A 73 0.76 -5.01 -5.64
N ILE A 74 1.42 -6.05 -5.12
CA ILE A 74 0.74 -7.30 -4.71
C ILE A 74 -0.30 -6.99 -3.62
N ALA A 75 0.06 -6.19 -2.61
CA ALA A 75 -0.86 -5.77 -1.56
C ALA A 75 -2.03 -4.93 -2.11
N ALA A 76 -1.77 -4.07 -3.10
CA ALA A 76 -2.78 -3.25 -3.75
C ALA A 76 -3.78 -4.09 -4.56
N LEU A 77 -3.28 -5.04 -5.35
CA LEU A 77 -4.11 -6.03 -6.06
C LEU A 77 -4.95 -6.82 -5.06
N GLY A 78 -4.33 -7.34 -4.00
CA GLY A 78 -5.02 -8.12 -3.00
C GLY A 78 -6.13 -7.34 -2.28
N THR A 79 -5.81 -6.12 -1.88
CA THR A 79 -6.75 -5.15 -1.31
C THR A 79 -7.96 -4.96 -2.22
N ALA A 80 -7.74 -4.65 -3.49
CA ALA A 80 -8.80 -4.36 -4.45
C ALA A 80 -9.72 -5.57 -4.68
N PHE A 81 -9.15 -6.78 -4.81
CA PHE A 81 -9.93 -8.00 -5.01
C PHE A 81 -10.59 -8.54 -3.74
N LEU A 82 -10.12 -8.16 -2.56
CA LEU A 82 -10.80 -8.46 -1.30
C LEU A 82 -11.96 -7.50 -1.06
N THR A 83 -11.78 -6.20 -1.30
CA THR A 83 -12.82 -5.18 -1.04
C THR A 83 -14.02 -5.32 -1.95
N GLY A 84 -13.80 -5.58 -3.24
CA GLY A 84 -14.88 -5.59 -4.23
C GLY A 84 -16.05 -6.49 -3.84
N PRO A 85 -15.85 -7.81 -3.67
CA PRO A 85 -16.94 -8.71 -3.33
C PRO A 85 -17.48 -8.55 -1.90
N THR A 86 -16.86 -7.72 -1.04
CA THR A 86 -17.25 -7.58 0.38
C THR A 86 -18.59 -6.86 0.56
N LEU A 87 -18.94 -5.94 -0.35
CA LEU A 87 -20.26 -5.30 -0.38
C LEU A 87 -21.00 -5.62 -1.67
N SER A 88 -20.45 -5.31 -2.85
CA SER A 88 -21.19 -5.54 -4.10
C SER A 88 -21.51 -7.01 -4.32
N GLY A 89 -20.58 -7.91 -4.00
CA GLY A 89 -20.81 -9.35 -4.12
C GLY A 89 -21.87 -9.88 -3.15
N GLU A 90 -21.90 -9.36 -1.92
CA GLU A 90 -22.95 -9.71 -0.95
C GLU A 90 -24.30 -9.11 -1.31
N THR A 91 -24.33 -7.94 -1.95
CA THR A 91 -25.58 -7.35 -2.45
C THR A 91 -26.13 -8.13 -3.64
N GLU A 92 -25.27 -8.55 -4.58
CA GLU A 92 -25.64 -9.35 -5.74
C GLU A 92 -26.13 -10.76 -5.34
N SER A 93 -25.56 -11.34 -4.29
CA SER A 93 -25.96 -12.65 -3.76
C SER A 93 -27.11 -12.62 -2.76
N GLY A 94 -27.64 -11.44 -2.42
CA GLY A 94 -28.73 -11.28 -1.44
C GLY A 94 -28.33 -11.55 0.03
N ILE A 95 -27.06 -11.84 0.32
CA ILE A 95 -26.57 -12.10 1.69
C ILE A 95 -26.80 -10.89 2.59
N VAL A 96 -26.61 -9.67 2.05
CA VAL A 96 -26.85 -8.44 2.82
C VAL A 96 -28.30 -8.35 3.32
N LEU A 97 -29.28 -8.84 2.55
CA LEU A 97 -30.70 -8.83 2.94
C LEU A 97 -30.97 -9.74 4.13
N ALA A 98 -30.36 -10.93 4.13
CA ALA A 98 -30.47 -11.87 5.24
C ALA A 98 -29.83 -11.35 6.52
N VAL A 99 -28.71 -10.62 6.40
CA VAL A 99 -28.02 -10.01 7.56
C VAL A 99 -28.78 -8.80 8.11
N LEU A 100 -29.29 -7.94 7.23
CA LEU A 100 -30.04 -6.73 7.60
C LEU A 100 -31.48 -6.99 8.05
N ALA A 101 -31.97 -8.24 7.97
CA ALA A 101 -33.20 -8.66 8.64
C ALA A 101 -33.09 -8.56 10.18
N ARG A 102 -31.86 -8.51 10.72
CA ARG A 102 -31.59 -8.26 12.13
C ARG A 102 -31.44 -6.75 12.37
N PRO A 103 -31.76 -6.23 13.58
CA PRO A 103 -31.68 -4.81 13.90
C PRO A 103 -30.23 -4.32 14.06
N ILE A 104 -29.45 -4.38 12.97
CA ILE A 104 -28.06 -3.96 12.89
C ILE A 104 -28.00 -2.71 12.03
N ARG A 105 -27.41 -1.63 12.54
CA ARG A 105 -27.21 -0.40 11.76
C ARG A 105 -26.24 -0.68 10.60
N ARG A 106 -26.59 -0.24 9.39
CA ARG A 106 -25.76 -0.40 8.18
C ARG A 106 -24.34 0.14 8.35
N SER A 107 -24.17 1.24 9.09
CA SER A 107 -22.84 1.81 9.41
C SER A 107 -22.01 0.93 10.35
N THR A 108 -22.64 0.23 11.30
CA THR A 108 -21.98 -0.72 12.20
C THR A 108 -21.48 -1.95 11.44
N LEU A 109 -22.27 -2.45 10.49
CA LEU A 109 -21.86 -3.53 9.57
C LEU A 109 -20.68 -3.09 8.71
N LEU A 110 -20.77 -1.91 8.09
CA LEU A 110 -19.70 -1.36 7.26
C LEU A 110 -18.41 -1.13 8.05
N LEU A 111 -18.50 -0.58 9.27
CA LEU A 111 -17.35 -0.36 10.13
C LEU A 111 -16.67 -1.68 10.52
N GLY A 112 -17.46 -2.70 10.86
CA GLY A 112 -16.93 -4.04 11.16
C GLY A 112 -16.19 -4.64 9.97
N LYS A 113 -16.79 -4.59 8.77
CA LYS A 113 -16.16 -5.06 7.52
C LYS A 113 -14.86 -4.31 7.23
N TRP A 114 -14.90 -2.99 7.30
CA TRP A 114 -13.74 -2.15 7.09
C TRP A 114 -12.61 -2.47 8.08
N LEU A 115 -12.90 -2.57 9.38
CA LEU A 115 -11.90 -2.95 10.39
C LEU A 115 -11.30 -4.33 10.15
N GLY A 116 -12.13 -5.33 9.82
CA GLY A 116 -11.66 -6.68 9.51
C GLY A 116 -10.70 -6.69 8.32
N LEU A 117 -11.02 -5.95 7.26
CA LEU A 117 -10.17 -5.81 6.08
C LEU A 117 -8.89 -5.00 6.36
N VAL A 118 -8.96 -3.92 7.14
CA VAL A 118 -7.80 -3.12 7.53
C VAL A 118 -6.83 -3.95 8.37
N VAL A 119 -7.32 -4.65 9.39
CA VAL A 119 -6.48 -5.54 10.21
C VAL A 119 -5.82 -6.62 9.34
N PHE A 120 -6.58 -7.21 8.42
CA PHE A 120 -6.04 -8.20 7.50
C PHE A 120 -4.95 -7.62 6.58
N GLY A 121 -5.25 -6.52 5.89
CA GLY A 121 -4.34 -5.90 4.92
C GLY A 121 -3.08 -5.34 5.55
N THR A 122 -3.22 -4.66 6.70
CA THR A 122 -2.06 -4.14 7.45
C THR A 122 -1.20 -5.29 8.00
N GLY A 123 -1.81 -6.35 8.54
CA GLY A 123 -1.09 -7.55 8.96
C GLY A 123 -0.31 -8.20 7.81
N PHE A 124 -0.94 -8.34 6.64
CA PHE A 124 -0.28 -8.88 5.45
C PHE A 124 0.95 -8.04 5.05
N VAL A 125 0.79 -6.71 4.96
CA VAL A 125 1.88 -5.80 4.58
C VAL A 125 3.02 -5.80 5.59
N VAL A 126 2.71 -5.80 6.89
CA VAL A 126 3.74 -5.84 7.94
C VAL A 126 4.51 -7.16 7.88
N VAL A 127 3.83 -8.30 7.75
CA VAL A 127 4.50 -9.61 7.66
C VAL A 127 5.36 -9.73 6.40
N ALA A 128 4.81 -9.38 5.23
CA ALA A 128 5.53 -9.43 3.96
C ALA A 128 6.72 -8.45 3.94
N GLY A 129 6.51 -7.23 4.42
CA GLY A 129 7.54 -6.20 4.52
C GLY A 129 8.68 -6.59 5.48
N LEU A 130 8.36 -7.12 6.67
CA LEU A 130 9.37 -7.63 7.60
C LEU A 130 10.14 -8.81 7.00
N ALA A 131 9.47 -9.74 6.35
CA ALA A 131 10.13 -10.86 5.67
C ALA A 131 11.14 -10.37 4.63
N GLN A 132 10.78 -9.35 3.85
CA GLN A 132 11.69 -8.73 2.89
C GLN A 132 12.88 -8.04 3.57
N CYS A 133 12.67 -7.30 4.67
CA CYS A 133 13.76 -6.70 5.43
C CYS A 133 14.74 -7.77 5.95
N LEU A 134 14.22 -8.91 6.42
CA LEU A 134 15.04 -10.04 6.87
C LEU A 134 15.81 -10.69 5.72
N VAL A 135 15.20 -10.84 4.54
CA VAL A 135 15.90 -11.33 3.34
C VAL A 135 17.09 -10.44 3.02
N VAL A 136 16.91 -9.12 3.03
CA VAL A 136 17.98 -8.16 2.73
C VAL A 136 19.08 -8.18 3.80
N LEU A 137 18.70 -8.31 5.08
CA LEU A 137 19.64 -8.46 6.18
C LEU A 137 20.53 -9.70 6.01
N VAL A 138 19.93 -10.85 5.71
CA VAL A 138 20.68 -12.12 5.60
C VAL A 138 21.55 -12.17 4.34
N THR A 139 21.19 -11.44 3.29
CA THR A 139 21.89 -11.50 2.00
C THR A 139 22.99 -10.46 1.84
N VAL A 140 22.77 -9.22 2.30
CA VAL A 140 23.70 -8.09 2.06
C VAL A 140 23.99 -7.31 3.35
N ASP A 141 23.59 -7.82 4.52
CA ASP A 141 23.80 -7.18 5.83
C ASP A 141 23.28 -5.74 5.92
N TYR A 142 22.17 -5.47 5.22
CA TYR A 142 21.50 -4.17 5.23
C TYR A 142 20.19 -4.23 6.02
N TRP A 143 20.11 -3.37 7.04
CA TRP A 143 18.88 -3.13 7.79
C TRP A 143 18.41 -1.68 7.59
N PRO A 144 17.13 -1.46 7.26
CA PRO A 144 16.62 -0.11 7.07
C PRO A 144 16.71 0.73 8.35
N PRO A 145 16.91 2.06 8.28
CA PRO A 145 16.99 2.89 9.47
C PRO A 145 15.68 2.99 10.25
N GLN A 146 14.54 3.05 9.55
CA GLN A 146 13.22 3.26 10.15
C GLN A 146 12.17 2.26 9.65
N PRO A 147 12.37 0.94 9.84
CA PRO A 147 11.50 -0.09 9.28
C PRO A 147 10.07 0.01 9.84
N VAL A 148 9.91 0.38 11.11
CA VAL A 148 8.59 0.54 11.75
C VAL A 148 7.81 1.67 11.08
N VAL A 149 8.44 2.81 10.82
CA VAL A 149 7.81 3.95 10.14
C VAL A 149 7.45 3.57 8.71
N ALA A 150 8.36 2.94 7.99
CA ALA A 150 8.13 2.53 6.61
C ALA A 150 6.95 1.55 6.49
N LEU A 151 6.91 0.52 7.34
CA LEU A 151 5.81 -0.45 7.36
C LEU A 151 4.48 0.17 7.83
N ALA A 152 4.51 1.12 8.76
CA ALA A 152 3.31 1.85 9.17
C ALA A 152 2.75 2.71 8.03
N LEU A 153 3.61 3.33 7.23
CA LEU A 153 3.21 4.11 6.05
C LEU A 153 2.64 3.21 4.95
N LEU A 154 3.24 2.04 4.71
CA LEU A 154 2.69 1.04 3.79
C LEU A 154 1.34 0.49 4.28
N ALA A 155 1.19 0.25 5.59
CA ALA A 155 -0.08 -0.12 6.18
C ALA A 155 -1.14 0.99 6.02
N GLY A 156 -0.74 2.26 6.14
CA GLY A 156 -1.56 3.43 5.84
C GLY A 156 -1.98 3.47 4.36
N GLN A 157 -1.05 3.23 3.44
CA GLN A 157 -1.32 3.16 1.99
C GLN A 157 -2.35 2.08 1.67
N THR A 158 -2.20 0.89 2.26
CA THR A 158 -3.16 -0.21 2.15
C THR A 158 -4.53 0.18 2.71
N THR A 159 -4.57 0.87 3.85
CA THR A 159 -5.82 1.35 4.46
C THR A 159 -6.55 2.35 3.57
N VAL A 160 -5.83 3.31 2.98
CA VAL A 160 -6.35 4.29 2.01
C VAL A 160 -6.98 3.55 0.83
N LEU A 161 -6.25 2.60 0.23
CA LEU A 161 -6.72 1.87 -0.93
C LEU A 161 -7.89 0.93 -0.61
N LEU A 162 -7.88 0.27 0.56
CA LEU A 162 -8.98 -0.54 1.06
C LEU A 162 -10.26 0.30 1.21
N THR A 163 -10.11 1.51 1.76
CA THR A 163 -11.23 2.43 1.99
C THR A 163 -11.82 2.91 0.67
N LEU A 164 -10.98 3.21 -0.32
CA LEU A 164 -11.41 3.51 -1.68
C LEU A 164 -12.13 2.33 -2.33
N GLY A 165 -11.55 1.13 -2.25
CA GLY A 165 -12.15 -0.08 -2.80
C GLY A 165 -13.51 -0.39 -2.17
N LEU A 166 -13.65 -0.13 -0.87
CA LEU A 166 -14.93 -0.26 -0.16
C LEU A 166 -15.97 0.75 -0.66
N LEU A 167 -15.59 2.02 -0.85
CA LEU A 167 -16.47 3.02 -1.49
C LEU A 167 -16.89 2.58 -2.90
N LEU A 168 -15.94 2.14 -3.72
CA LEU A 168 -16.25 1.69 -5.08
C LEU A 168 -17.21 0.48 -5.07
N SER A 169 -17.03 -0.44 -4.12
CA SER A 169 -17.91 -1.61 -3.97
C SER A 169 -19.35 -1.26 -3.57
N THR A 170 -19.65 -0.04 -3.09
CA THR A 170 -21.04 0.37 -2.87
C THR A 170 -21.73 0.78 -4.18
N ALA A 171 -20.97 1.31 -5.14
CA ALA A 171 -21.48 1.94 -6.35
C ALA A 171 -21.41 1.05 -7.61
N ILE A 172 -20.38 0.21 -7.75
CA ILE A 172 -20.13 -0.58 -8.97
C ILE A 172 -19.89 -2.06 -8.66
N SER A 173 -19.88 -2.89 -9.70
CA SER A 173 -19.73 -4.36 -9.58
C SER A 173 -18.41 -4.77 -8.92
N PRO A 174 -18.32 -5.98 -8.34
CA PRO A 174 -17.11 -6.45 -7.65
C PRO A 174 -15.86 -6.36 -8.53
N MET A 175 -15.96 -6.83 -9.78
CA MET A 175 -14.83 -6.83 -10.71
C MET A 175 -14.43 -5.42 -11.12
N ALA A 176 -15.41 -4.54 -11.41
CA ALA A 176 -15.15 -3.16 -11.79
C ALA A 176 -14.49 -2.37 -10.64
N SER A 177 -14.96 -2.55 -9.41
CA SER A 177 -14.37 -1.89 -8.23
C SER A 177 -12.90 -2.26 -8.04
N GLY A 178 -12.54 -3.53 -8.23
CA GLY A 178 -11.16 -3.99 -8.15
C GLY A 178 -10.27 -3.36 -9.23
N VAL A 179 -10.73 -3.39 -10.48
CA VAL A 179 -9.99 -2.80 -11.61
C VAL A 179 -9.78 -1.31 -11.43
N VAL A 180 -10.80 -0.56 -11.02
CA VAL A 180 -10.71 0.89 -10.80
C VAL A 180 -9.75 1.21 -9.65
N ALA A 181 -9.81 0.48 -8.53
CA ALA A 181 -8.91 0.70 -7.40
C ALA A 181 -7.44 0.50 -7.80
N VAL A 182 -7.13 -0.60 -8.50
CA VAL A 182 -5.77 -0.90 -8.98
C VAL A 182 -5.32 0.11 -10.03
N GLY A 183 -6.20 0.48 -10.96
CA GLY A 183 -5.91 1.49 -11.98
C GLY A 183 -5.57 2.85 -11.39
N LEU A 184 -6.33 3.30 -10.37
CA LEU A 184 -6.06 4.54 -9.64
C LEU A 184 -4.75 4.47 -8.83
N PHE A 185 -4.46 3.32 -8.21
CA PHE A 185 -3.18 3.10 -7.54
C PHE A 185 -1.99 3.25 -8.50
N GLY A 186 -2.05 2.59 -9.67
CA GLY A 186 -1.01 2.70 -10.69
C GLY A 186 -0.90 4.11 -11.29
N ALA A 187 -2.04 4.73 -11.63
CA ALA A 187 -2.06 6.07 -12.21
C ALA A 187 -1.48 7.13 -11.27
N THR A 188 -1.74 7.03 -9.97
CA THR A 188 -1.22 7.98 -8.97
C THR A 188 0.27 7.80 -8.75
N TRP A 189 0.78 6.57 -8.79
CA TRP A 189 2.22 6.33 -8.80
C TRP A 189 2.88 6.91 -10.05
N ILE A 190 2.34 6.68 -11.26
CA ILE A 190 2.87 7.26 -12.51
C ILE A 190 2.89 8.79 -12.42
N ALA A 191 1.79 9.42 -11.98
CA ALA A 191 1.72 10.85 -11.79
C ALA A 191 2.75 11.36 -10.76
N GLY A 192 3.00 10.59 -9.71
CA GLY A 192 4.07 10.81 -8.75
C GLY A 192 5.44 10.82 -9.42
N VAL A 193 5.77 9.79 -10.20
CA VAL A 193 7.05 9.68 -10.94
C VAL A 193 7.23 10.85 -11.90
N VAL A 194 6.20 11.19 -12.68
CA VAL A 194 6.19 12.36 -13.56
C VAL A 194 6.46 13.64 -12.77
N GLY A 195 5.85 13.80 -11.59
CA GLY A 195 6.12 14.93 -10.71
C GLY A 195 7.58 15.03 -10.29
N GLY A 196 8.20 13.92 -9.88
CA GLY A 196 9.62 13.89 -9.51
C GLY A 196 10.56 14.19 -10.67
N ILE A 197 10.23 13.75 -11.88
CA ILE A 197 10.97 14.13 -13.10
C ILE A 197 10.80 15.63 -13.37
N GLY A 198 9.58 16.17 -13.18
CA GLY A 198 9.30 17.59 -13.31
C GLY A 198 10.15 18.45 -12.37
N ASP A 199 10.28 18.03 -11.10
CA ASP A 199 11.15 18.68 -10.12
C ASP A 199 12.61 18.67 -10.57
N ALA A 200 13.13 17.50 -10.99
CA ALA A 200 14.51 17.34 -11.47
C ALA A 200 14.83 18.18 -12.73
N LEU A 201 13.82 18.42 -13.58
CA LEU A 201 13.95 19.24 -14.79
C LEU A 201 13.69 20.73 -14.54
N GLY A 202 13.33 21.13 -13.31
CA GLY A 202 12.93 22.51 -13.01
C GLY A 202 11.63 22.95 -13.69
N ASN A 203 10.76 22.01 -14.07
CA ASN A 203 9.49 22.27 -14.74
C ASN A 203 8.31 22.20 -13.75
N GLU A 204 7.92 23.35 -13.21
CA GLU A 204 6.84 23.46 -12.21
C GLU A 204 5.49 22.91 -12.70
N GLY A 205 5.20 23.01 -14.00
CA GLY A 205 3.96 22.51 -14.57
C GLY A 205 3.86 20.99 -14.48
N VAL A 206 4.95 20.30 -14.81
CA VAL A 206 5.06 18.83 -14.72
C VAL A 206 5.15 18.38 -13.26
N ALA A 207 5.89 19.10 -12.42
CA ALA A 207 5.97 18.86 -10.97
C ALA A 207 4.59 18.89 -10.28
N ARG A 208 3.73 19.82 -10.73
CA ARG A 208 2.37 19.99 -10.18
C ARG A 208 1.48 18.77 -10.40
N VAL A 209 1.71 17.98 -11.45
CA VAL A 209 0.96 16.74 -11.72
C VAL A 209 1.07 15.77 -10.54
N GLY A 210 2.29 15.55 -10.04
CA GLY A 210 2.53 14.70 -8.87
C GLY A 210 1.98 15.30 -7.58
N THR A 211 1.98 16.63 -7.44
CA THR A 211 1.43 17.33 -6.27
C THR A 211 -0.10 17.26 -6.20
N ILE A 212 -0.79 17.41 -7.33
CA ILE A 212 -2.25 17.28 -7.38
C ILE A 212 -2.65 15.82 -7.15
N SER A 213 -1.96 14.88 -7.80
CA SER A 213 -2.26 13.45 -7.69
C SER A 213 -2.17 12.94 -6.24
N ARG A 214 -1.09 13.29 -5.52
CA ARG A 214 -0.90 12.88 -4.12
C ARG A 214 -1.90 13.51 -3.14
N MET A 215 -2.55 14.62 -3.52
CA MET A 215 -3.63 15.22 -2.74
C MET A 215 -4.96 14.52 -3.02
N LEU A 216 -5.22 14.13 -4.27
CA LEU A 216 -6.43 13.42 -4.67
C LEU A 216 -6.49 11.98 -4.14
N LEU A 217 -5.38 11.25 -4.21
CA LEU A 217 -5.24 9.91 -3.64
C LEU A 217 -3.88 9.80 -2.94
N PRO A 218 -3.83 9.70 -1.60
CA PRO A 218 -2.57 9.80 -0.86
C PRO A 218 -1.69 8.54 -0.90
N THR A 219 -1.95 7.60 -1.81
CA THR A 219 -1.19 6.34 -1.92
C THR A 219 0.26 6.57 -2.34
N ASP A 220 0.51 7.42 -3.34
CA ASP A 220 1.88 7.73 -3.79
C ASP A 220 2.69 8.49 -2.73
N GLY A 221 2.06 9.44 -2.03
CA GLY A 221 2.74 10.18 -0.96
C GLY A 221 3.15 9.28 0.20
N LEU A 222 2.26 8.37 0.63
CA LEU A 222 2.58 7.39 1.68
C LEU A 222 3.71 6.44 1.23
N TRP A 223 3.69 5.99 -0.03
CA TRP A 223 4.78 5.20 -0.61
C TRP A 223 6.12 5.93 -0.57
N ARG A 224 6.17 7.20 -1.01
CA ARG A 224 7.38 8.02 -0.99
C ARG A 224 7.94 8.26 0.41
N GLY A 225 7.07 8.38 1.42
CA GLY A 225 7.53 8.43 2.80
C GLY A 225 8.08 7.10 3.30
N ALA A 226 7.47 5.98 2.90
CA ALA A 226 7.99 4.66 3.22
C ALA A 226 9.38 4.45 2.59
N MET A 227 9.55 4.86 1.33
CA MET A 227 10.85 4.86 0.66
C MET A 227 11.91 5.64 1.42
N HIS A 228 11.61 6.88 1.83
CA HIS A 228 12.53 7.70 2.61
C HIS A 228 12.92 7.02 3.93
N ALA A 229 11.96 6.37 4.61
CA ALA A 229 12.20 5.64 5.85
C ALA A 229 13.04 4.36 5.66
N PHE A 230 13.02 3.76 4.46
CA PHE A 230 13.87 2.63 4.12
C PHE A 230 15.29 3.01 3.72
N GLN A 231 15.51 4.25 3.26
CA GLN A 231 16.79 4.74 2.75
C GLN A 231 17.74 5.19 3.87
N ASP A 232 19.04 4.92 3.70
CA ASP A 232 20.08 5.37 4.62
C ASP A 232 20.43 6.86 4.33
N PRO A 233 20.30 7.77 5.33
CA PRO A 233 20.66 9.18 5.18
C PRO A 233 22.08 9.42 4.65
N ALA A 234 23.02 8.51 4.97
CA ALA A 234 24.41 8.63 4.55
C ALA A 234 24.58 8.56 3.02
N GLY A 235 23.69 7.85 2.30
CA GLY A 235 23.75 7.73 0.84
C GLY A 235 23.29 8.99 0.09
N PHE A 236 22.47 9.84 0.71
CA PHE A 236 22.00 11.08 0.07
C PHE A 236 23.10 12.14 -0.07
N ALA A 237 24.03 12.21 0.88
CA ALA A 237 25.12 13.18 0.86
C ALA A 237 26.12 12.95 -0.29
N GLU A 238 26.24 11.70 -0.75
CA GLU A 238 27.24 11.30 -1.75
C GLU A 238 26.67 11.30 -3.19
N PHE A 239 25.37 11.00 -3.38
CA PHE A 239 24.76 10.85 -4.72
C PHE A 239 23.38 11.49 -4.90
N GLY A 240 22.84 12.19 -3.88
CA GLY A 240 21.47 12.71 -3.90
C GLY A 240 21.16 13.61 -5.11
N ALA A 241 22.09 14.47 -5.52
CA ALA A 241 21.94 15.36 -6.67
C ALA A 241 22.03 14.61 -8.03
N ALA A 242 22.86 13.57 -8.12
CA ALA A 242 23.02 12.79 -9.36
C ALA A 242 21.83 11.85 -9.63
N MET A 243 21.05 11.54 -8.59
CA MET A 243 19.88 10.65 -8.67
C MET A 243 18.55 11.39 -8.54
N GLU A 244 18.56 12.72 -8.70
CA GLU A 244 17.35 13.53 -8.66
C GLU A 244 16.36 13.08 -9.74
N GLY A 245 15.08 12.94 -9.37
CA GLY A 245 14.04 12.40 -10.27
C GLY A 245 14.01 10.87 -10.42
N PHE A 246 14.91 10.12 -9.76
CA PHE A 246 14.86 8.66 -9.81
C PHE A 246 13.59 8.11 -9.12
N PRO A 247 12.79 7.23 -9.77
CA PRO A 247 11.47 6.81 -9.26
C PRO A 247 11.49 6.12 -7.89
N PHE A 248 12.61 5.49 -7.52
CA PHE A 248 12.79 4.76 -6.26
C PHE A 248 13.68 5.51 -5.26
N LEU A 249 13.84 6.83 -5.45
CA LEU A 249 14.53 7.71 -4.51
C LEU A 249 13.54 8.72 -3.92
N SER A 250 13.57 8.90 -2.59
CA SER A 250 12.76 9.91 -1.90
C SER A 250 13.64 10.73 -0.95
N GLN A 251 13.88 11.99 -1.28
CA GLN A 251 14.84 12.84 -0.55
C GLN A 251 14.23 13.55 0.65
N ALA A 252 12.90 13.63 0.73
CA ALA A 252 12.21 14.40 1.76
C ALA A 252 11.30 13.51 2.61
N PRO A 253 11.33 13.67 3.95
CA PRO A 253 10.37 13.01 4.81
C PRO A 253 8.96 13.56 4.58
N LEU A 254 7.94 12.76 4.90
CA LEU A 254 6.56 13.23 4.90
C LEU A 254 6.34 14.26 6.02
N THR A 255 5.59 15.31 5.71
CA THR A 255 5.18 16.29 6.72
C THR A 255 4.06 15.73 7.59
N ALA A 256 4.02 16.12 8.86
CA ALA A 256 2.92 15.76 9.76
C ALA A 256 1.56 16.22 9.19
N THR A 257 1.52 17.39 8.54
CA THR A 257 0.34 17.91 7.85
C THR A 257 -0.18 16.95 6.78
N TYR A 258 0.71 16.32 6.01
CA TYR A 258 0.31 15.35 4.99
C TYR A 258 -0.23 14.05 5.61
N LEU A 259 0.33 13.59 6.73
CA LEU A 259 -0.20 12.44 7.45
C LEU A 259 -1.60 12.70 8.01
N VAL A 260 -1.83 13.90 8.56
CA VAL A 260 -3.17 14.36 8.97
C VAL A 260 -4.11 14.39 7.77
N TRP A 261 -3.66 14.91 6.62
CA TRP A 261 -4.45 14.87 5.39
C TRP A 261 -4.83 13.45 4.99
N ALA A 262 -3.90 12.49 5.00
CA ALA A 262 -4.19 11.10 4.65
C ALA A 262 -5.22 10.46 5.59
N ALA A 263 -5.15 10.77 6.89
CA ALA A 263 -6.14 10.32 7.87
C ALA A 263 -7.52 10.96 7.64
N VAL A 264 -7.56 12.27 7.38
CA VAL A 264 -8.80 13.00 7.02
C VAL A 264 -9.39 12.44 5.73
N TRP A 265 -8.56 12.19 4.71
CA TRP A 265 -8.97 11.58 3.45
C TRP A 265 -9.63 10.22 3.68
N THR A 266 -9.03 9.37 4.51
CA THR A 266 -9.60 8.06 4.86
C THR A 266 -10.94 8.19 5.57
N ALA A 267 -11.05 9.11 6.54
CA ALA A 267 -12.31 9.37 7.24
C ALA A 267 -13.41 9.91 6.29
N MET A 268 -13.06 10.82 5.39
CA MET A 268 -13.99 11.37 4.39
C MET A 268 -14.49 10.28 3.44
N VAL A 269 -13.59 9.49 2.85
CA VAL A 269 -13.95 8.43 1.89
C VAL A 269 -14.74 7.32 2.57
N TRP A 270 -14.40 6.98 3.82
CA TRP A 270 -15.21 6.07 4.62
C TRP A 270 -16.61 6.63 4.89
N GLY A 271 -16.72 7.92 5.23
CA GLY A 271 -18.01 8.61 5.40
C GLY A 271 -18.87 8.58 4.14
N LEU A 272 -18.26 8.81 2.97
CA LEU A 272 -18.92 8.68 1.67
C LEU A 272 -19.41 7.25 1.43
N ALA A 273 -18.60 6.24 1.77
CA ALA A 273 -19.00 4.84 1.65
C ALA A 273 -20.20 4.53 2.56
N ALA A 274 -20.20 5.05 3.79
CA ALA A 274 -21.32 4.89 4.72
C ALA A 274 -22.61 5.54 4.21
N ILE A 275 -22.53 6.77 3.69
CA ILE A 275 -23.69 7.48 3.12
C ILE A 275 -24.21 6.74 1.87
N SER A 276 -23.31 6.32 0.99
CA SER A 276 -23.67 5.58 -0.22
C SER A 276 -24.37 4.27 0.11
N PHE A 277 -23.85 3.50 1.07
CA PHE A 277 -24.44 2.23 1.49
C PHE A 277 -25.79 2.39 2.22
N GLN A 278 -25.98 3.52 2.93
CA GLN A 278 -27.26 3.83 3.57
C GLN A 278 -28.37 4.16 2.56
N ARG A 279 -28.03 4.87 1.48
CA ARG A 279 -28.99 5.27 0.45
C ARG A 279 -29.28 4.19 -0.59
N LYS A 280 -28.51 3.10 -0.59
CA LYS A 280 -28.69 2.00 -1.54
C LYS A 280 -29.98 1.25 -1.21
N ASP A 281 -30.85 1.14 -2.20
CA ASP A 281 -32.04 0.29 -2.13
C ASP A 281 -31.57 -1.17 -2.12
N LEU A 282 -31.87 -1.85 -1.01
CA LEU A 282 -31.52 -3.24 -0.73
C LEU A 282 -32.81 -3.95 -0.34
#